data_AF-R9H9E9-F1
#
_entry.id   AF-R9H9E9-F1
#
_cell.length_a   1.000
_cell.length_b   1.000
_cell.length_c   1.000
_cell.angle_alpha   90.00
_cell.angle_beta   90.00
_cell.angle_gamma   90.00
#
_symmetry.space_group_name_H-M   'P 1'
#
loop_
_entity.id
_entity.type
_entity.pdbx_description
1 polymer ?
#
loop_
_entity_poly.entity_id
_entity_poly.type
_entity_poly.pdbx_seq_one_letter_code
_entity_poly.pdbx_strand_id
1 'polypeptide(L)'
;MIKKADDAYINYMNKCESLAKEAQKYIDWDDKVSCEYLPADGLCILATVPSDCNTSGMPESVCPVDSFFSSVKAKEKITPYEFKEISI
;
A
#
# COMPACT_ATOMS: atom_id res chain seq x y z
N MET A 1 15.10 -19.47 -18.28
CA MET A 1 14.00 -18.48 -18.28
C MET A 1 13.22 -18.55 -16.98
N ILE A 2 12.76 -19.74 -16.57
CA ILE A 2 12.04 -19.96 -15.29
C ILE A 2 12.81 -19.41 -14.07
N LYS A 3 14.08 -19.81 -13.86
CA LYS A 3 14.90 -19.29 -12.73
C LYS A 3 14.93 -17.77 -12.60
N LYS A 4 15.03 -17.04 -13.72
CA LYS A 4 15.07 -15.56 -13.71
C LYS A 4 13.71 -14.97 -13.29
N ALA A 5 12.62 -15.62 -13.67
CA ALA A 5 11.28 -15.21 -13.25
C ALA A 5 11.07 -15.51 -11.76
N ASP A 6 11.54 -16.67 -11.27
CA ASP A 6 11.49 -17.03 -9.86
C ASP A 6 12.29 -16.04 -9.00
N ASP A 7 13.52 -15.71 -9.39
CA ASP A 7 14.36 -14.73 -8.70
C ASP A 7 13.71 -13.34 -8.66
N ALA A 8 13.09 -12.92 -9.77
CA ALA A 8 12.39 -11.64 -9.85
C ALA A 8 11.17 -11.61 -8.92
N TYR A 9 10.41 -12.70 -8.85
CA TYR A 9 9.25 -12.83 -7.97
C TYR A 9 9.66 -12.83 -6.49
N ILE A 10 10.71 -13.58 -6.11
CA ILE A 10 11.25 -13.57 -4.74
C ILE A 10 11.71 -12.17 -4.34
N ASN A 11 12.42 -11.47 -5.23
CA ASN A 11 12.87 -10.10 -4.99
C ASN A 11 11.68 -9.13 -4.84
N TYR A 12 10.63 -9.29 -5.65
CA TYR A 12 9.39 -8.56 -5.49
C TYR A 12 8.76 -8.80 -4.11
N MET A 13 8.56 -10.06 -3.71
CA MET A 13 7.96 -10.43 -2.43
C MET A 13 8.71 -9.80 -1.25
N ASN A 14 10.04 -9.93 -1.24
CA ASN A 14 10.88 -9.37 -0.17
C ASN A 14 10.79 -7.84 -0.08
N LYS A 15 10.81 -7.14 -1.21
CA LYS A 15 10.66 -5.67 -1.25
C LYS A 15 9.27 -5.25 -0.78
N CYS A 16 8.25 -5.97 -1.24
CA CYS A 16 6.86 -5.69 -0.95
C CYS A 16 6.56 -5.89 0.55
N GLU A 17 7.08 -6.96 1.16
CA GLU A 17 7.02 -7.17 2.61
C GLU A 17 7.71 -6.05 3.39
N SER A 18 8.90 -5.62 2.95
CA SER A 18 9.62 -4.51 3.59
C SER A 18 8.84 -3.19 3.51
N LEU A 19 8.21 -2.91 2.37
CA LEU A 19 7.41 -1.70 2.16
C LEU A 19 6.13 -1.72 3.00
N ALA A 20 5.44 -2.86 3.05
CA ALA A 20 4.24 -3.03 3.88
C ALA A 20 4.54 -2.83 5.36
N LYS A 21 5.63 -3.44 5.87
CA LYS A 21 6.10 -3.24 7.25
C LYS A 21 6.45 -1.78 7.57
N GLU A 22 7.03 -1.07 6.61
CA GLU A 22 7.33 0.35 6.78
C GLU A 22 6.04 1.20 6.77
N ALA A 23 5.13 0.94 5.83
CA ALA A 23 3.85 1.64 5.71
C ALA A 23 2.95 1.44 6.94
N GLN A 24 2.97 0.25 7.54
CA GLN A 24 2.24 -0.08 8.76
C GLN A 24 2.57 0.84 9.94
N LYS A 25 3.74 1.49 9.96
CA LYS A 25 4.10 2.45 11.02
C LYS A 25 3.25 3.72 10.99
N TYR A 26 2.71 4.06 9.82
CA TYR A 26 1.92 5.28 9.59
C TYR A 26 0.42 5.02 9.52
N ILE A 27 0.01 3.74 9.49
CA ILE A 27 -1.37 3.27 9.40
C ILE A 27 -1.72 2.55 10.71
N ASP A 28 -2.65 3.09 11.49
CA ASP A 28 -3.07 2.52 12.77
C ASP A 28 -4.50 1.95 12.79
N TRP A 29 -5.23 2.09 11.68
CA TRP A 29 -6.60 1.59 11.53
C TRP A 29 -6.70 0.22 10.85
N ASP A 30 -5.64 -0.24 10.20
CA ASP A 30 -5.57 -1.54 9.55
C ASP A 30 -4.31 -2.28 10.01
N ASP A 31 -4.48 -3.49 10.54
CA ASP A 31 -3.39 -4.37 11.00
C ASP A 31 -2.87 -5.32 9.90
N LYS A 32 -3.46 -5.24 8.70
CA LYS A 32 -3.16 -6.09 7.55
C LYS A 32 -2.66 -5.30 6.35
N VAL A 33 -1.92 -4.21 6.61
CA VAL A 33 -1.26 -3.46 5.55
C VAL A 33 -0.36 -4.39 4.76
N SER A 34 -0.56 -4.41 3.44
CA SER A 34 0.19 -5.24 2.52
C SER A 34 0.67 -4.42 1.34
N CYS A 35 1.29 -5.07 0.37
CA CYS A 35 1.70 -4.42 -0.86
C CYS A 35 1.37 -5.31 -2.04
N GLU A 36 1.16 -4.69 -3.19
CA GLU A 36 0.92 -5.37 -4.46
C GLU A 36 1.54 -4.63 -5.63
N TYR A 37 1.69 -5.31 -6.77
CA TYR A 37 2.16 -4.70 -8.01
C TYR A 37 1.00 -4.50 -8.98
N LEU A 38 0.76 -3.25 -9.38
CA LEU A 38 -0.19 -2.88 -10.41
C LEU A 38 0.57 -2.49 -11.68
N PRO A 39 0.25 -3.04 -12.87
CA PRO A 39 1.05 -2.83 -14.08
C PRO A 39 1.27 -1.37 -14.50
N ALA A 40 0.33 -0.46 -14.21
CA ALA A 40 0.43 0.95 -14.56
C ALA A 40 1.14 1.80 -13.49
N ASP A 41 1.01 1.42 -12.22
CA ASP A 41 1.38 2.24 -11.07
C ASP A 41 2.61 1.72 -10.32
N GLY A 42 3.01 0.47 -10.59
CA GLY A 42 4.10 -0.18 -9.91
C GLY A 42 3.71 -0.75 -8.55
N LEU A 43 4.61 -0.63 -7.57
CA LEU A 43 4.36 -1.12 -6.22
C LEU A 43 3.37 -0.20 -5.51
N CYS A 44 2.34 -0.78 -4.93
CA CYS A 44 1.27 -0.12 -4.21
C CYS A 44 1.16 -0.68 -2.80
N ILE A 45 0.79 0.16 -1.84
CA ILE A 45 0.38 -0.22 -0.49
C ILE A 45 -1.12 -0.51 -0.54
N LEU A 46 -1.51 -1.65 0.00
CA LEU A 46 -2.88 -2.10 0.13
C LEU A 46 -3.31 -2.01 1.59
N ALA A 47 -4.42 -1.32 1.85
CA ALA A 47 -5.03 -1.24 3.18
C ALA A 47 -6.57 -1.25 3.08
N THR A 48 -7.21 -1.72 4.14
CA THR A 48 -8.67 -1.75 4.30
C THR A 48 -9.13 -0.46 4.97
N VAL A 49 -9.86 0.37 4.22
CA VAL A 49 -10.42 1.63 4.69
C VAL A 49 -11.79 1.37 5.33
N PRO A 50 -12.07 1.93 6.53
CA PRO A 50 -13.37 1.80 7.19
C PRO A 50 -14.54 2.36 6.36
N SER A 51 -15.71 1.75 6.52
CA SER A 51 -16.91 2.01 5.70
C SER A 51 -17.54 3.40 5.89
N ASP A 52 -17.18 4.10 6.98
CA ASP A 52 -17.65 5.45 7.30
C ASP A 52 -16.94 6.54 6.48
N CYS A 53 -15.92 6.19 5.70
CA CYS A 53 -15.20 7.10 4.81
C CYS A 53 -15.95 7.45 3.50
N ASN A 54 -17.29 7.46 3.52
CA ASN A 54 -18.16 7.69 2.34
C ASN A 54 -17.87 6.76 1.15
N THR A 55 -17.38 5.54 1.41
CA THR A 55 -17.03 4.58 0.38
C THR A 55 -18.24 3.75 -0.02
N SER A 56 -18.88 4.13 -1.13
CA SER A 56 -19.74 3.21 -1.89
C SER A 56 -18.84 2.32 -2.75
N GLY A 57 -18.13 1.37 -2.14
CA GLY A 57 -17.14 0.54 -2.82
C GLY A 57 -16.56 -0.59 -1.97
N MET A 58 -15.59 -1.32 -2.54
CA MET A 58 -14.80 -2.30 -1.78
C MET A 58 -13.98 -1.57 -0.69
N PRO A 59 -13.87 -2.14 0.51
CA PRO A 59 -13.14 -1.51 1.62
C PRO A 59 -11.63 -1.46 1.35
N GLU A 60 -11.11 -2.37 0.53
CA GLU A 60 -9.72 -2.38 0.10
C GLU A 60 -9.41 -1.17 -0.79
N SER A 61 -8.31 -0.47 -0.50
CA SER A 61 -7.79 0.64 -1.29
C SER A 61 -6.29 0.50 -1.52
N VAL A 62 -5.87 0.87 -2.73
CA VAL A 62 -4.50 0.71 -3.21
C VAL A 62 -3.87 2.06 -3.49
N CYS A 63 -2.73 2.32 -2.86
CA CYS A 63 -2.00 3.58 -3.01
C CYS A 63 -0.60 3.32 -3.56
N PRO A 64 -0.19 3.94 -4.67
CA PRO A 64 1.19 3.86 -5.13
C PRO A 64 2.19 4.23 -4.02
N VAL A 65 3.27 3.45 -3.91
CA VAL A 65 4.28 3.57 -2.84
C VAL A 65 4.88 4.98 -2.78
N ASP A 66 5.18 5.57 -3.94
CA ASP A 66 5.75 6.92 -4.02
C ASP A 66 4.77 7.98 -3.51
N SER A 67 3.49 7.87 -3.87
CA SER A 67 2.42 8.77 -3.40
C SER A 67 2.20 8.63 -1.89
N PHE A 68 2.20 7.39 -1.38
CA PHE A 68 2.06 7.10 0.04
C PHE A 68 3.20 7.73 0.85
N PHE A 69 4.46 7.39 0.54
CA PHE A 69 5.60 7.88 1.31
C PHE A 69 5.84 9.38 1.14
N SER A 70 5.45 9.97 0.01
CA SER A 70 5.48 11.43 -0.14
C SER A 70 4.46 12.11 0.77
N SER A 71 3.27 11.52 0.94
CA SER A 71 2.20 12.04 1.80
C SER A 71 2.51 11.91 3.30
N VAL A 72 3.13 10.79 3.71
CA VAL A 72 3.44 10.56 5.14
C VAL A 72 4.76 11.16 5.61
N LYS A 73 5.68 11.56 4.71
CA LYS A 73 6.97 12.17 5.09
C LYS A 73 6.86 13.39 6.02
N ALA A 74 5.75 14.11 5.95
CA ALA A 74 5.50 15.30 6.77
C ALA A 74 4.63 15.02 8.01
N LYS A 75 4.24 13.77 8.27
CA LYS A 75 3.23 13.39 9.26
C LYS A 75 3.67 12.17 10.07
N GLU A 76 3.20 12.07 11.31
CA GLU A 76 3.43 10.86 12.14
C GLU A 76 2.53 9.71 11.71
N LYS A 77 1.29 10.01 11.32
CA LYS A 77 0.29 9.05 10.84
C LYS A 77 -0.54 9.68 9.73
N ILE A 78 -1.05 8.84 8.84
CA ILE A 78 -2.08 9.22 7.87
C ILE A 78 -3.46 8.90 8.46
N THR A 79 -4.54 9.41 7.89
CA THR A 79 -5.91 9.00 8.25
C THR A 79 -6.50 8.11 7.16
N PRO A 80 -7.55 7.31 7.44
CA PRO A 80 -8.18 6.48 6.42
C PRO A 80 -8.71 7.30 5.23
N TYR A 81 -9.23 8.51 5.50
CA TYR A 81 -9.71 9.44 4.47
C TYR A 81 -8.56 9.91 3.56
N GLU A 82 -7.46 10.40 4.14
CA GLU A 82 -6.30 10.87 3.37
C GLU A 82 -5.67 9.73 2.56
N PHE A 83 -5.60 8.52 3.12
CA PHE A 83 -5.13 7.35 2.38
C PHE A 83 -6.02 7.07 1.17
N LYS A 84 -7.35 7.20 1.33
CA LYS A 84 -8.29 7.01 0.24
C LYS A 84 -8.14 8.06 -0.85
N GLU A 85 -7.90 9.32 -0.51
CA GLU A 85 -7.73 10.41 -1.48
C GLU A 85 -6.50 10.22 -2.40
N ILE A 86 -5.46 9.58 -1.90
CA ILE A 86 -4.22 9.29 -2.66
C ILE A 86 -4.21 7.90 -3.28
N SER A 87 -5.25 7.10 -3.03
CA SER A 87 -5.43 5.78 -3.62
C SER A 87 -6.05 5.87 -5.01
N ILE A 88 -5.89 4.81 -5.81
CA ILE A 88 -6.49 4.67 -7.15
C ILE A 88 -7.77 3.84 -7.15
#